data_AF-C0ZHX8-F1
#
_entry.id   AF-C0ZHX8-F1
#
_cell.length_a   1.000
_cell.length_b   1.000
_cell.length_c   1.000
_cell.angle_alpha   90.00
_cell.angle_beta   90.00
_cell.angle_gamma   90.00
#
_symmetry.space_group_name_H-M   'P 1'
#
loop_
_entity.id
_entity.type
_entity.pdbx_description
1 polymer ?
#
loop_
_entity_poly.entity_id
_entity_poly.type
_entity_poly.pdbx_seq_one_letter_code
_entity_poly.pdbx_strand_id
1 'polypeptide(L)'
;MEGELKFTQMNNSYGFSVTTKELVFFKPHTTYHLFLQDIISMVPMKLDTSPVTFRHRSETVHASFGSDYYKLTAKWARIVSRSGIAEKEDMEFIVPLSTKMLTYISEYSGLVVIK
;
A
#
# COMPACT_ATOMS: atom_id res chain seq x y z
N MET A 1 7.90 5.23 -12.06
CA MET A 1 7.90 3.90 -11.42
C MET A 1 9.25 3.28 -11.63
N GLU A 2 9.74 2.55 -10.64
CA GLU A 2 11.02 1.85 -10.68
C GLU A 2 10.82 0.33 -10.64
N GLY A 3 11.72 -0.40 -11.29
CA GLY A 3 11.67 -1.87 -11.36
C GLY A 3 10.73 -2.42 -12.43
N GLU A 4 10.65 -3.73 -12.52
CA GLU A 4 9.79 -4.45 -13.46
C GLU A 4 8.40 -4.65 -12.84
N LEU A 5 7.34 -4.30 -13.55
CA LEU A 5 5.96 -4.48 -13.06
C LEU A 5 5.61 -5.98 -12.99
N LYS A 6 5.22 -6.45 -11.81
CA LYS A 6 4.86 -7.86 -11.58
C LYS A 6 3.35 -8.06 -11.48
N PHE A 7 2.65 -7.11 -10.87
CA PHE A 7 1.21 -7.23 -10.69
C PHE A 7 0.56 -5.85 -10.54
N THR A 8 -0.65 -5.72 -11.10
CA THR A 8 -1.52 -4.56 -10.90
C THR A 8 -2.92 -5.04 -10.61
N GLN A 9 -3.55 -4.45 -9.61
CA GLN A 9 -4.94 -4.64 -9.26
C GLN A 9 -5.60 -3.27 -9.08
N MET A 10 -6.74 -3.04 -9.72
CA MET A 10 -7.46 -1.77 -9.63
C MET A 10 -8.95 -2.02 -9.42
N ASN A 11 -9.62 -1.09 -8.75
CA ASN A 11 -11.06 -0.90 -8.85
C ASN A 11 -11.39 0.56 -9.15
N ASN A 12 -12.68 0.89 -9.10
CA ASN A 12 -13.21 2.22 -9.36
C ASN A 12 -12.70 3.31 -8.42
N SER A 13 -12.12 2.96 -7.26
CA SER A 13 -11.77 3.92 -6.20
C SER A 13 -10.28 3.97 -5.90
N TYR A 14 -9.51 2.93 -6.21
CA TYR A 14 -8.07 2.88 -5.99
C TYR A 14 -7.42 1.75 -6.79
N GLY A 15 -6.09 1.83 -6.90
CA GLY A 15 -5.28 0.80 -7.52
C GLY A 15 -4.03 0.49 -6.72
N PHE A 16 -3.46 -0.66 -7.02
CA PHE A 16 -2.28 -1.23 -6.41
C PHE A 16 -1.39 -1.81 -7.50
N SER A 17 -0.10 -1.50 -7.46
CA SER A 17 0.89 -2.18 -8.31
C SER A 17 2.09 -2.60 -7.48
N VAL A 18 2.60 -3.80 -7.75
CA VAL A 18 3.90 -4.27 -7.24
C VAL A 18 4.86 -4.33 -8.40
N THR A 19 6.01 -3.70 -8.22
CA THR A 19 7.19 -3.93 -9.06
C THR A 19 8.25 -4.69 -8.28
N THR A 20 9.37 -5.00 -8.92
CA THR A 20 10.53 -5.56 -8.25
C THR A 20 11.21 -4.61 -7.24
N LYS A 21 10.80 -3.33 -7.19
CA LYS A 21 11.44 -2.31 -6.33
C LYS A 21 10.47 -1.53 -5.46
N GLU A 22 9.21 -1.40 -5.85
CA GLU A 22 8.25 -0.58 -5.14
C GLU A 22 6.83 -1.16 -5.15
N LEU A 23 6.10 -0.80 -4.10
CA LEU A 23 4.66 -0.92 -3.98
C LEU A 23 4.04 0.45 -4.25
N VAL A 24 3.14 0.52 -5.22
CA VAL A 24 2.51 1.77 -5.66
C VAL A 24 1.02 1.73 -5.38
N PHE A 25 0.52 2.77 -4.71
CA PHE A 25 -0.90 2.97 -4.42
C PHE A 25 -1.44 4.13 -5.25
N PHE A 26 -2.48 3.86 -6.04
CA PHE A 26 -3.18 4.86 -6.84
C PHE A 26 -4.46 5.25 -6.12
N LYS A 27 -4.58 6.52 -5.74
CA LYS A 27 -5.85 7.15 -5.36
C LYS A 27 -6.21 8.20 -6.41
N PRO A 28 -7.48 8.64 -6.48
CA PRO A 28 -7.84 9.82 -7.26
C PRO A 28 -6.90 10.98 -6.91
N HIS A 29 -6.20 11.48 -7.93
CA HIS A 29 -5.29 12.64 -7.86
C HIS A 29 -4.00 12.47 -7.03
N THR A 30 -3.76 11.31 -6.41
CA THR A 30 -2.56 11.07 -5.59
C THR A 30 -2.04 9.65 -5.78
N THR A 31 -0.75 9.53 -6.05
CA THR A 31 -0.05 8.25 -6.11
C THR A 31 0.98 8.18 -4.99
N TYR A 32 0.98 7.09 -4.24
CA TYR A 32 1.98 6.82 -3.21
C TYR A 32 2.95 5.78 -3.74
N HIS A 33 4.23 6.08 -3.67
CA HIS A 33 5.33 5.19 -4.00
C HIS A 33 6.02 4.79 -2.71
N LEU A 34 5.98 3.50 -2.40
CA LEU A 34 6.70 2.89 -1.28
C LEU A 34 7.78 1.97 -1.85
N PHE A 35 9.05 2.33 -1.69
CA PHE A 35 10.10 1.39 -2.03
C PHE A 35 10.05 0.18 -1.10
N LEU A 36 10.19 -1.02 -1.65
CA LEU A 36 10.03 -2.25 -0.88
C LEU A 36 11.06 -2.35 0.26
N GLN A 37 12.27 -1.84 0.04
CA GLN A 37 13.34 -1.75 1.05
C GLN A 37 13.00 -0.83 2.23
N ASP A 38 12.07 0.12 2.04
CA ASP A 38 11.66 1.08 3.05
C ASP A 38 10.38 0.63 3.80
N ILE A 39 9.80 -0.52 3.42
CA ILE A 39 8.68 -1.12 4.16
C ILE A 39 9.24 -1.77 5.42
N ILE A 40 8.82 -1.25 6.58
CA ILE A 40 9.24 -1.72 7.90
C ILE A 40 8.41 -2.94 8.32
N SER A 41 7.10 -2.88 8.11
CA SER A 41 6.20 -3.94 8.54
C SER A 41 4.92 -3.99 7.72
N MET A 42 4.32 -5.17 7.66
CA MET A 42 3.01 -5.42 7.07
C MET A 42 2.27 -6.41 7.95
N VAL A 43 1.24 -5.93 8.66
CA VAL A 43 0.54 -6.71 9.69
C VAL A 43 -0.93 -6.91 9.27
N PRO A 44 -1.44 -8.15 9.22
CA PRO A 44 -2.85 -8.40 8.93
C PRO A 44 -3.71 -7.79 10.04
N MET A 45 -4.83 -7.17 9.64
CA MET A 45 -5.78 -6.56 10.56
C MET A 45 -7.20 -6.98 10.21
N LYS A 46 -7.98 -7.30 11.24
CA LYS A 46 -9.43 -7.47 11.11
C LYS A 46 -10.07 -6.11 11.30
N LEU A 47 -10.85 -5.67 10.32
CA LEU A 47 -11.70 -4.51 10.49
C LEU A 47 -13.01 -4.97 11.10
N ASP A 48 -13.19 -4.72 12.39
CA ASP A 48 -14.49 -4.86 13.06
C ASP A 48 -15.41 -3.73 12.58
N THR A 49 -15.96 -3.86 11.35
CA THR A 49 -17.07 -3.08 10.74
C THR A 49 -17.08 -1.55 10.92
N SER A 50 -16.01 -0.93 11.40
CA SER A 50 -15.90 0.50 11.66
C SER A 50 -15.04 1.16 10.59
N PRO A 51 -15.42 2.35 10.09
CA PRO A 51 -14.74 2.99 8.98
C PRO A 51 -13.25 3.25 9.27
N VAL A 52 -12.38 2.61 8.46
CA VAL A 52 -10.92 2.74 8.51
C VAL A 52 -10.50 4.19 8.47
N THR A 53 -9.92 4.70 9.57
CA THR A 53 -9.35 6.04 9.60
C THR A 53 -7.90 5.99 9.15
N PHE A 54 -7.59 6.50 7.95
CA PHE A 54 -6.21 6.79 7.57
C PHE A 54 -5.72 7.97 8.42
N ARG A 55 -4.73 7.76 9.29
CA ARG A 55 -4.15 8.82 10.12
C ARG A 55 -3.10 9.64 9.34
N HIS A 56 -3.55 10.22 8.24
CA HIS A 56 -3.12 11.54 7.78
C HIS A 56 -4.30 12.15 7.02
N ARG A 57 -5.06 13.02 7.72
CA ARG A 57 -6.35 13.60 7.28
C ARG A 57 -7.40 12.55 6.89
N SER A 58 -8.07 12.01 7.92
CA SER A 58 -9.50 11.65 7.95
C SER A 58 -10.19 11.36 6.61
N GLU A 59 -9.76 10.31 5.90
CA GLU A 59 -10.53 9.77 4.78
C GLU A 59 -10.69 8.27 4.95
N THR A 60 -11.94 7.83 4.98
CA THR A 60 -12.32 6.43 5.08
C THR A 60 -12.43 5.84 3.69
N VAL A 61 -11.65 4.79 3.40
CA VAL A 61 -11.79 4.02 2.16
C VAL A 61 -12.39 2.66 2.50
N HIS A 62 -13.56 2.37 1.96
CA HIS A 62 -14.17 1.05 2.01
C HIS A 62 -13.67 0.22 0.81
N ALA A 63 -13.02 -0.90 1.10
CA ALA A 63 -12.62 -1.87 0.10
C ALA A 63 -13.49 -3.11 0.19
N SER A 64 -14.25 -3.38 -0.87
CA SER A 64 -15.05 -4.61 -1.03
C SER A 64 -14.34 -5.62 -1.92
N PHE A 65 -13.03 -5.77 -1.74
CA PHE A 65 -12.33 -6.96 -2.25
C PHE A 65 -12.38 -8.00 -1.14
N GLY A 66 -12.59 -9.28 -1.47
CA GLY A 66 -12.49 -10.39 -0.51
C GLY A 66 -11.06 -10.61 0.00
N SER A 67 -10.42 -9.54 0.45
CA SER A 67 -9.03 -9.40 0.83
C SER A 67 -8.96 -8.97 2.29
N ASP A 68 -8.06 -9.58 3.04
CA ASP A 68 -7.72 -9.10 4.37
C ASP A 68 -7.10 -7.69 4.27
N TYR A 69 -7.35 -6.89 5.30
CA TYR A 69 -6.71 -5.59 5.42
C TYR A 69 -5.33 -5.78 6.05
N TYR A 70 -4.38 -4.96 5.62
CA TYR A 70 -3.03 -4.94 6.16
C TYR A 70 -2.67 -3.53 6.57
N LYS A 71 -2.09 -3.39 7.76
CA LYS A 71 -1.38 -2.18 8.17
C LYS A 71 0.05 -2.27 7.67
N LEU A 72 0.43 -1.42 6.73
CA LEU A 72 1.80 -1.24 6.29
C LEU A 72 2.41 -0.03 6.99
N THR A 73 3.63 -0.20 7.48
CA THR A 73 4.46 0.89 8.00
C THR A 73 5.66 1.04 7.06
N ALA A 74 5.88 2.23 6.55
CA ALA A 74 7.01 2.54 5.68
C ALA A 74 7.82 3.68 6.28
N LYS A 75 9.15 3.52 6.26
CA LYS A 75 10.08 4.56 6.68
C LYS A 75 9.95 5.80 5.82
N TRP A 76 9.80 5.60 4.50
CA TRP A 76 9.66 6.67 3.52
C TRP A 76 8.53 6.38 2.54
N ALA A 77 7.78 7.41 2.19
CA ALA A 77 6.81 7.39 1.12
C ALA A 77 6.98 8.61 0.22
N ARG A 78 7.08 8.39 -1.09
CA ARG A 78 7.00 9.45 -2.09
C ARG A 78 5.56 9.61 -2.54
N ILE A 79 5.03 10.82 -2.38
CA ILE A 79 3.65 11.18 -2.70
C ILE A 79 3.68 12.06 -3.94
N VAL A 80 3.10 11.57 -5.02
CA VAL A 80 2.98 12.28 -6.30
C VAL A 80 1.55 12.73 -6.46
N SER A 81 1.33 14.03 -6.62
CA SER A 81 0.01 14.62 -6.82
C SER A 81 0.07 15.71 -7.89
N ARG A 82 -1.08 16.29 -8.23
CA ARG A 82 -1.14 17.43 -9.16
C ARG A 82 -0.39 18.67 -8.66
N SER A 83 -0.21 18.83 -7.34
CA SER A 83 0.53 19.95 -6.76
C SER A 83 2.04 19.70 -6.63
N GLY A 84 2.52 18.53 -7.07
CA GLY A 84 3.94 18.18 -7.08
C GLY A 84 4.25 16.90 -6.31
N ILE A 85 5.54 16.72 -6.02
CA ILE A 85 6.10 15.55 -5.35
C ILE A 85 6.51 15.95 -3.93
N ALA A 86 6.07 15.18 -2.95
CA ALA A 86 6.50 15.30 -1.56
C ALA A 86 7.05 13.96 -1.07
N GLU A 87 8.02 13.98 -0.16
CA GLU A 87 8.49 12.79 0.55
C GLU A 87 8.12 12.93 2.03
N LYS A 88 7.67 11.82 2.63
CA LYS A 88 7.27 11.78 4.03
C LYS A 88 7.88 10.58 4.73
N GLU A 89 8.32 10.80 5.96
CA GLU A 89 8.79 9.76 6.87
C GLU A 89 7.63 9.16 7.68
N ASP A 90 7.86 7.94 8.20
CA ASP A 90 7.03 7.28 9.21
C ASP A 90 5.53 7.22 8.84
N MET A 91 5.27 6.72 7.63
CA MET A 91 3.92 6.66 7.07
C MET A 91 3.27 5.30 7.34
N GLU A 92 2.00 5.35 7.73
CA GLU A 92 1.17 4.15 7.92
C GLU A 92 0.03 4.11 6.90
N PHE A 93 -0.19 2.93 6.32
CA PHE A 93 -1.24 2.68 5.34
C PHE A 93 -2.08 1.49 5.78
N ILE A 94 -3.40 1.62 5.73
CA ILE A 94 -4.31 0.49 5.93
C ILE A 94 -4.92 0.17 4.57
N VAL A 95 -4.56 -0.96 4.00
CA VAL A 95 -4.95 -1.28 2.62
C VAL A 95 -5.47 -2.70 2.48
N PRO A 96 -6.47 -2.92 1.60
CA PRO A 96 -6.87 -4.25 1.18
C PRO A 96 -5.78 -4.87 0.31
N LEU A 97 -5.25 -6.04 0.65
CA LEU A 97 -4.30 -6.74 -0.22
C LEU A 97 -4.79 -8.16 -0.49
N SER A 98 -4.87 -8.52 -1.78
CA SER A 98 -5.18 -9.89 -2.17
C SER A 98 -4.00 -10.83 -1.84
N THR A 99 -4.27 -12.11 -1.63
CA THR A 99 -3.22 -13.12 -1.38
C THR A 99 -2.15 -13.11 -2.48
N LYS A 100 -2.56 -12.94 -3.74
CA LYS A 100 -1.66 -12.85 -4.88
C LYS A 100 -0.72 -11.63 -4.79
N MET A 101 -1.25 -10.49 -4.36
CA MET A 101 -0.47 -9.27 -4.13
C MET A 101 0.59 -9.49 -3.04
N LEU A 102 0.21 -10.16 -1.94
CA LEU A 102 1.12 -10.49 -0.84
C LEU A 102 2.27 -11.40 -1.29
N THR A 103 2.00 -12.38 -2.17
CA THR A 103 3.04 -13.25 -2.74
C THR A 103 4.11 -12.43 -3.43
N TYR A 104 3.73 -11.50 -4.32
CA TYR A 104 4.70 -10.66 -5.02
C TYR A 104 5.44 -9.72 -4.07
N ILE A 105 4.75 -9.11 -3.10
CA ILE A 105 5.42 -8.28 -2.10
C ILE A 105 6.47 -9.11 -1.35
N SER A 106 6.11 -10.30 -0.86
CA SER A 106 7.03 -11.17 -0.11
C SER A 106 8.24 -11.61 -0.94
N GLU A 107 8.05 -11.86 -2.24
CA GLU A 107 9.11 -12.31 -3.15
C GLU A 107 10.17 -11.22 -3.38
N TYR A 108 9.75 -9.95 -3.49
CA TYR A 108 10.65 -8.85 -3.89
C TYR A 108 11.05 -7.90 -2.75
N SER A 109 10.37 -7.94 -1.61
CA SER A 109 10.67 -7.04 -0.47
C SER A 109 11.68 -7.61 0.53
N GLY A 110 11.94 -8.91 0.50
CA GLY A 110 12.70 -9.58 1.55
C GLY A 110 11.98 -9.62 2.90
N LEU A 111 10.69 -9.22 2.95
CA LEU A 111 9.87 -9.32 4.16
C LEU A 111 9.65 -10.80 4.51
N VAL A 112 9.93 -11.14 5.77
CA VAL A 112 9.67 -12.48 6.30
C VAL A 112 8.28 -12.51 6.90
N VAL A 113 7.43 -13.40 6.39
CA VAL A 113 6.12 -13.67 6.99
C VAL A 113 6.33 -14.46 8.27
N ILE A 114 6.09 -13.84 9.42
CA ILE A 114 6.08 -14.51 10.72
C ILE A 114 4.69 -15.10 10.91
N LYS A 115 4.59 -16.43 10.99
CA LYS A 115 3.35 -17.18 11.24
C LYS A 115 3.19 -17.49 12.71
#